data_AF-A0A973HHZ5-F1
#
_entry.id   AF-A0A973HHZ5-F1
#
_cell.length_a   1.000
_cell.length_b   1.000
_cell.length_c   1.000
_cell.angle_alpha   90.00
_cell.angle_beta   90.00
_cell.angle_gamma   90.00
#
_symmetry.space_group_name_H-M   'P 1'
#
loop_
_entity.id
_entity.type
_entity.pdbx_description
1 polymer ?
#
loop_
_entity_poly.entity_id
_entity_poly.type
_entity_poly.pdbx_seq_one_letter_code
_entity_poly.pdbx_strand_id
1 'polypeptide(L)'
;MTAQHILQLGQMLGLSCTELNANGDEQALPTALITQALADFGFADELDVKLEEEIKQFWLRALPPVIITDQSAMIQFDLHLPIEFVTEDLIWEVRLNQAVIETGEFTPIEWSLNGIYHLHDMEMQSYQISLEQPLAVGAYQLVILDQGSEEPLGE
;
A
#
# COMPACT_ATOMS: atom_id res chain seq x y z
N MET A 1 8.95 20.51 -12.62
CA MET A 1 8.25 19.34 -13.14
C MET A 1 8.78 18.87 -14.48
N THR A 2 9.26 17.63 -14.54
CA THR A 2 9.60 16.95 -15.80
C THR A 2 8.38 16.19 -16.33
N ALA A 3 8.35 15.89 -17.63
CA ALA A 3 7.30 15.01 -18.19
C ALA A 3 7.25 13.66 -17.46
N GLN A 4 8.37 13.18 -16.95
CA GLN A 4 8.48 11.94 -16.18
C GLN A 4 7.68 11.96 -14.88
N HIS A 5 7.67 13.06 -14.13
CA HIS A 5 6.89 13.15 -12.88
C HIS A 5 5.37 13.12 -13.13
N ILE A 6 4.91 13.73 -14.22
CA ILE A 6 3.50 13.68 -14.62
C ILE A 6 3.09 12.24 -14.93
N LEU A 7 3.93 11.50 -15.66
CA LEU A 7 3.68 10.10 -15.97
C LEU A 7 3.68 9.24 -14.71
N GLN A 8 4.64 9.46 -13.80
CA GLN A 8 4.73 8.71 -12.56
C GLN A 8 3.50 8.93 -11.67
N LEU A 9 3.08 10.19 -11.48
CA LEU A 9 1.86 10.50 -10.72
C LEU A 9 0.62 9.89 -11.38
N GLY A 10 0.52 9.98 -12.71
CA GLY A 10 -0.56 9.34 -13.46
C GLY A 10 -0.63 7.84 -13.22
N GLN A 11 0.52 7.15 -13.30
CA GLN A 11 0.60 5.70 -13.04
C GLN A 11 0.22 5.34 -11.60
N MET A 12 0.67 6.12 -10.61
CA MET A 12 0.31 5.90 -9.21
C MET A 12 -1.20 6.01 -8.98
N LEU A 13 -1.87 6.93 -9.69
CA LEU A 13 -3.32 7.10 -9.64
C LEU A 13 -4.08 6.12 -10.56
N GLY A 14 -3.39 5.15 -11.17
CA GLY A 14 -3.99 4.13 -12.04
C GLY A 14 -4.34 4.62 -13.44
N LEU A 15 -3.81 5.77 -13.89
CA LEU A 15 -3.97 6.24 -15.25
C LEU A 15 -3.06 5.46 -16.19
N SER A 16 -3.65 4.89 -17.24
CA SER A 16 -2.86 4.38 -18.35
C SER A 16 -2.09 5.53 -18.99
N CYS A 17 -0.79 5.35 -19.16
CA CYS A 17 0.09 6.32 -19.83
C CYS A 17 0.49 5.87 -21.24
N THR A 18 0.11 4.64 -21.61
CA THR A 18 0.25 4.07 -22.95
C THR A 18 -1.09 3.55 -23.45
N GLU A 19 -1.19 3.34 -24.76
CA GLU A 19 -2.34 2.68 -25.38
C GLU A 19 -1.88 1.70 -26.47
N LEU A 20 -2.69 0.67 -26.68
CA LEU A 20 -2.57 -0.21 -27.84
C LEU A 20 -3.43 0.36 -28.96
N ASN A 21 -2.80 0.84 -30.03
CA ASN A 21 -3.55 1.44 -31.14
C ASN A 21 -4.30 0.37 -31.97
N ALA A 22 -5.13 0.81 -32.91
CA ALA A 22 -5.94 -0.10 -33.75
C ALA A 22 -5.12 -1.09 -34.61
N ASN A 23 -3.82 -0.84 -34.80
CA ASN A 23 -2.91 -1.73 -35.52
C ASN A 23 -2.21 -2.74 -34.59
N GLY A 24 -2.41 -2.64 -33.28
CA GLY A 24 -1.76 -3.49 -32.29
C GLY A 24 -0.40 -2.98 -31.83
N ASP A 25 -0.03 -1.73 -32.13
CA ASP A 25 1.23 -1.15 -31.66
C ASP A 25 1.00 -0.38 -30.35
N GLU A 26 1.91 -0.55 -29.39
CA GLU A 26 1.91 0.23 -28.15
C GLU A 26 2.50 1.62 -28.40
N GLN A 27 1.80 2.66 -27.97
CA GLN A 27 2.23 4.05 -28.08
C GLN A 27 1.99 4.82 -26.78
N ALA A 28 2.87 5.77 -26.47
CA ALA A 28 2.70 6.65 -25.32
C ALA A 28 1.57 7.66 -25.58
N LEU A 29 0.75 7.90 -24.55
CA LEU A 29 -0.28 8.94 -24.61
C LEU A 29 0.36 10.33 -24.52
N PRO A 30 -0.21 11.35 -25.17
CA PRO A 30 0.27 12.72 -25.06
C PRO A 30 0.25 13.20 -23.61
N THR A 31 1.35 13.79 -23.12
CA THR A 31 1.43 14.28 -21.73
C THR A 31 0.31 15.28 -21.40
N ALA A 32 -0.13 16.10 -22.36
CA ALA A 32 -1.24 17.02 -22.16
C ALA A 32 -2.56 16.33 -21.83
N LEU A 33 -2.82 15.13 -22.37
CA LEU A 33 -4.01 14.34 -22.06
C LEU A 33 -3.94 13.82 -20.62
N ILE A 34 -2.76 13.35 -20.20
CA ILE A 34 -2.51 12.83 -18.85
C ILE A 34 -2.64 13.98 -17.83
N THR A 35 -2.08 15.16 -18.12
CA THR A 35 -2.24 16.35 -17.28
C THR A 35 -3.71 16.77 -17.14
N GLN A 36 -4.49 16.71 -18.22
CA GLN A 36 -5.92 17.02 -18.14
C GLN A 36 -6.67 16.01 -17.28
N ALA A 37 -6.41 14.71 -17.44
CA ALA A 37 -7.01 13.68 -16.62
C ALA A 37 -6.67 13.89 -15.14
N LEU A 38 -5.40 14.14 -14.81
CA LEU A 38 -4.96 14.50 -13.47
C LEU A 38 -5.74 15.70 -12.91
N ALA A 39 -5.92 16.76 -13.70
CA ALA A 39 -6.71 17.93 -13.30
C ALA A 39 -8.17 17.57 -12.99
N ASP A 40 -8.79 16.68 -13.78
CA ASP A 40 -10.15 16.20 -13.56
C ASP A 40 -10.28 15.40 -12.24
N PHE A 41 -9.21 14.74 -11.81
CA PHE A 41 -9.08 14.11 -10.49
C PHE A 41 -8.72 15.09 -9.35
N GLY A 42 -8.61 16.39 -9.63
CA GLY A 42 -8.25 17.42 -8.65
C GLY A 42 -6.74 17.71 -8.54
N PHE A 43 -5.94 17.15 -9.43
CA PHE A 43 -4.49 17.37 -9.53
C PHE A 43 -4.20 18.40 -10.65
N ALA A 44 -4.59 19.66 -10.43
CA ALA A 44 -4.41 20.73 -11.42
C ALA A 44 -3.07 21.49 -11.28
N ASP A 45 -2.61 21.70 -10.05
CA ASP A 45 -1.40 22.45 -9.71
C ASP A 45 -0.51 21.67 -8.74
N GLU A 46 0.75 22.12 -8.62
CA GLU A 46 1.75 21.60 -7.67
C GLU A 46 1.98 20.09 -7.76
N LEU A 47 1.94 19.53 -8.97
CA LEU A 47 2.02 18.08 -9.20
C LEU A 47 3.27 17.42 -8.63
N ASP A 48 4.42 18.12 -8.62
CA ASP A 48 5.65 17.61 -7.99
C ASP A 48 5.44 17.41 -6.47
N VAL A 49 4.82 18.40 -5.80
CA VAL A 49 4.51 18.33 -4.36
C VAL A 49 3.47 17.24 -4.09
N LYS A 50 2.46 17.11 -4.95
CA LYS A 50 1.43 16.06 -4.82
C LYS A 50 2.02 14.68 -5.00
N LEU A 51 2.92 14.48 -5.97
CA LEU A 51 3.63 13.23 -6.16
C LEU A 51 4.42 12.85 -4.90
N GLU A 52 5.19 13.79 -4.35
CA GLU A 52 5.95 13.55 -3.12
C GLU A 52 5.05 13.20 -1.93
N GLU A 53 3.91 13.89 -1.78
CA GLU A 53 2.96 13.60 -0.71
C GLU A 53 2.28 12.24 -0.90
N GLU A 54 1.88 11.85 -2.12
CA GLU A 54 1.31 10.52 -2.39
C GLU A 54 2.31 9.39 -2.08
N ILE A 55 3.58 9.56 -2.46
CA ILE A 55 4.65 8.61 -2.11
C ILE A 55 4.77 8.51 -0.59
N LYS A 56 4.81 9.64 0.11
CA LYS A 56 4.92 9.68 1.56
C LYS A 56 3.71 9.03 2.24
N GLN A 57 2.49 9.33 1.80
CA GLN A 57 1.26 8.75 2.36
C GLN A 57 1.18 7.24 2.13
N PHE A 58 1.68 6.75 0.99
CA PHE A 58 1.82 5.32 0.74
C PHE A 58 2.69 4.65 1.83
N TRP A 59 3.87 5.22 2.13
CA TRP A 59 4.78 4.69 3.14
C TRP A 59 4.30 4.85 4.58
N LEU A 60 3.53 5.90 4.87
CA LEU A 60 2.96 6.14 6.20
C LEU A 60 1.76 5.25 6.53
N ARG A 61 1.17 4.59 5.53
CA ARG A 61 0.08 3.64 5.76
C ARG A 61 0.65 2.26 6.05
N ALA A 62 0.41 1.75 7.26
CA ALA A 62 0.96 0.47 7.67
C ALA A 62 0.40 -0.73 6.88
N LEU A 63 -0.91 -0.73 6.58
CA LEU A 63 -1.56 -1.77 5.80
C LEU A 63 -2.10 -1.25 4.47
N PRO A 64 -2.27 -2.11 3.45
CA PRO A 64 -3.06 -1.75 2.27
C PRO A 64 -4.49 -1.40 2.69
N PRO A 65 -5.16 -0.46 2.02
CA PRO A 65 -6.48 -0.01 2.42
C PRO A 65 -7.54 -1.13 2.36
N VAL A 66 -7.37 -2.10 1.45
CA VAL A 66 -8.21 -3.29 1.33
C VAL A 66 -7.34 -4.43 0.78
N ILE A 67 -7.54 -5.63 1.30
CA ILE A 67 -6.98 -6.87 0.77
C ILE A 67 -8.13 -7.73 0.28
N ILE A 68 -8.04 -8.22 -0.96
CA ILE A 68 -9.00 -9.16 -1.55
C ILE A 68 -8.23 -10.43 -1.87
N THR A 69 -8.67 -11.56 -1.30
CA THR A 69 -8.03 -12.85 -1.50
C THR A 69 -9.09 -13.93 -1.74
N ASP A 70 -8.70 -15.00 -2.42
CA ASP A 70 -9.55 -16.17 -2.61
C ASP A 70 -9.69 -16.95 -1.29
N GLN A 71 -10.81 -17.65 -1.12
CA GLN A 71 -11.12 -18.39 0.11
C GLN A 71 -10.03 -19.39 0.54
N SER A 72 -9.32 -20.00 -0.42
CA SER A 72 -8.27 -20.99 -0.17
C SER A 72 -6.85 -20.43 -0.20
N ALA A 73 -6.69 -19.13 -0.43
CA ALA A 73 -5.39 -18.49 -0.52
C ALA A 73 -4.96 -17.95 0.85
N MET A 74 -3.65 -17.81 1.03
CA MET A 74 -3.10 -17.10 2.18
C MET A 74 -3.45 -15.61 2.08
N ILE A 75 -3.56 -14.93 3.21
CA ILE A 75 -3.75 -13.48 3.23
C ILE A 75 -2.37 -12.84 3.04
N GLN A 76 -2.13 -12.28 1.86
CA GLN A 76 -0.86 -11.63 1.52
C GLN A 76 -1.02 -10.13 1.47
N PHE A 77 -0.07 -9.41 2.08
CA PHE A 77 -0.06 -7.95 2.10
C PHE A 77 1.33 -7.40 2.36
N ASP A 78 1.52 -6.13 2.01
CA ASP A 78 2.70 -5.35 2.37
C ASP A 78 2.46 -4.64 3.70
N LEU A 79 3.37 -4.80 4.64
CA LEU A 79 3.33 -4.14 5.94
C LEU A 79 4.42 -3.08 6.00
N HIS A 80 4.03 -1.81 6.07
CA HIS A 80 4.94 -0.69 6.25
C HIS A 80 5.06 -0.32 7.73
N LEU A 81 6.27 -0.33 8.26
CA LEU A 81 6.52 0.04 9.64
C LEU A 81 7.82 0.84 9.79
N PRO A 82 7.91 1.71 10.80
CA PRO A 82 9.20 2.23 11.24
C PRO A 82 10.14 1.08 11.62
N ILE A 83 11.44 1.23 11.35
CA ILE A 83 12.46 0.22 11.63
C ILE A 83 12.46 -0.26 13.09
N GLU A 84 11.99 0.55 14.04
CA GLU A 84 11.92 0.19 15.46
C GLU A 84 10.93 -0.95 15.74
N PHE A 85 9.92 -1.15 14.89
CA PHE A 85 8.90 -2.19 15.10
C PHE A 85 9.18 -3.50 14.35
N VAL A 86 10.09 -3.49 13.37
CA VAL A 86 10.25 -4.65 12.47
C VAL A 86 10.95 -5.83 13.14
N THR A 87 11.71 -5.57 14.22
CA THR A 87 12.38 -6.58 15.03
C THR A 87 11.57 -7.05 16.22
N GLU A 88 10.45 -6.39 16.52
CA GLU A 88 9.59 -6.73 17.65
C GLU A 88 8.55 -7.78 17.25
N ASP A 89 8.11 -8.55 18.24
CA ASP A 89 7.01 -9.48 18.05
C ASP A 89 5.71 -8.68 18.05
N LEU A 90 4.96 -8.77 16.94
CA LEU A 90 3.69 -8.08 16.75
C LEU A 90 2.53 -9.08 16.80
N ILE A 91 1.33 -8.56 17.04
CA ILE A 91 0.09 -9.34 17.04
C ILE A 91 -0.72 -8.93 15.82
N TRP A 92 -1.22 -9.92 15.07
CA TRP A 92 -2.27 -9.70 14.09
C TRP A 92 -3.62 -10.17 14.64
N GLU A 93 -4.69 -9.48 14.26
CA GLU A 93 -6.06 -9.86 14.56
C GLU A 93 -6.91 -9.77 13.31
N VAL A 94 -7.76 -10.77 13.09
CA VAL A 94 -8.88 -10.66 12.16
C VAL A 94 -10.13 -10.46 12.99
N ARG A 95 -10.87 -9.39 12.68
CA ARG A 95 -12.09 -9.01 13.39
C ARG A 95 -13.31 -9.08 12.47
N LEU A 96 -14.43 -9.58 13.00
CA LEU A 96 -15.74 -9.51 12.39
C LEU A 96 -16.67 -8.74 13.32
N ASN A 97 -17.19 -7.59 12.87
CA ASN A 97 -18.03 -6.70 13.69
C ASN A 97 -17.37 -6.36 15.05
N GLN A 98 -16.08 -6.00 15.03
CA GLN A 98 -15.24 -5.67 16.20
C GLN A 98 -14.90 -6.84 17.15
N ALA A 99 -15.47 -8.02 16.94
CA ALA A 99 -15.06 -9.21 17.69
C ALA A 99 -13.84 -9.85 17.03
N VAL A 100 -12.78 -10.10 17.80
CA VAL A 100 -11.62 -10.90 17.36
C VAL A 100 -12.11 -12.31 17.10
N ILE A 101 -11.95 -12.76 15.85
CA ILE A 101 -12.28 -14.13 15.46
C ILE A 101 -11.04 -14.99 15.31
N GLU A 102 -9.90 -14.38 14.97
CA GLU A 102 -8.60 -15.04 14.81
C GLU A 102 -7.49 -14.08 15.22
N THR A 103 -6.41 -14.62 15.78
CA THR A 103 -5.23 -13.83 16.19
C THR A 103 -3.98 -14.70 16.23
N GLY A 104 -2.82 -14.07 16.07
CA GLY A 104 -1.53 -14.73 16.20
C GLY A 104 -0.39 -13.72 16.31
N GLU A 105 0.81 -14.25 16.53
CA GLU A 105 2.05 -13.47 16.66
C GLU A 105 2.94 -13.65 15.43
N PHE A 106 3.72 -12.63 15.09
CA PHE A 106 4.74 -12.67 14.04
C PHE A 106 5.78 -11.57 14.25
N THR A 107 6.99 -11.78 13.73
CA THR A 107 8.06 -10.77 13.75
C THR A 107 8.31 -10.31 12.29
N PRO A 108 8.08 -9.04 11.91
CA PRO A 108 8.14 -8.62 10.51
C PRO A 108 9.47 -8.92 9.82
N ILE A 109 10.60 -8.79 10.51
CA ILE A 109 11.94 -9.02 9.95
C ILE A 109 12.19 -10.46 9.48
N GLU A 110 11.38 -11.44 9.93
CA GLU A 110 11.44 -12.82 9.46
C GLU A 110 10.87 -12.99 8.04
N TRP A 111 10.23 -11.95 7.51
CA TRP A 111 9.62 -11.92 6.19
C TRP A 111 10.51 -11.24 5.13
N SER A 112 10.07 -11.26 3.88
CA SER A 112 10.82 -10.65 2.78
C SER A 112 10.69 -9.13 2.78
N LEU A 113 11.80 -8.43 3.02
CA LEU A 113 11.91 -6.98 2.80
C LEU A 113 11.71 -6.68 1.31
N ASN A 114 10.74 -5.84 0.96
CA ASN A 114 10.45 -5.46 -0.43
C ASN A 114 10.62 -3.95 -0.70
N GLY A 115 10.90 -3.14 0.34
CA GLY A 115 11.32 -1.76 0.13
C GLY A 115 11.74 -1.04 1.41
N ILE A 116 12.46 0.08 1.23
CA ILE A 116 12.87 0.99 2.29
C ILE A 116 12.61 2.42 1.81
N TYR A 117 12.11 3.28 2.68
CA TYR A 117 11.90 4.70 2.44
C TYR A 117 12.34 5.54 3.63
N HIS A 118 13.11 6.59 3.33
CA HIS A 118 13.62 7.50 4.36
C HIS A 118 12.75 8.75 4.40
N LEU A 119 12.12 9.00 5.54
CA LEU A 119 11.32 10.20 5.81
C LEU A 119 11.96 10.99 6.94
N HIS A 120 12.72 12.04 6.60
CA HIS A 120 13.52 12.82 7.55
C HIS A 120 14.48 11.93 8.36
N ASP A 121 14.23 11.79 9.66
CA ASP A 121 15.04 11.00 10.60
C ASP A 121 14.44 9.59 10.84
N MET A 122 13.34 9.24 10.16
CA MET A 122 12.66 7.95 10.30
C MET A 122 12.89 7.11 9.05
N GLU A 123 13.17 5.82 9.24
CA GLU A 123 13.25 4.83 8.18
C GLU A 123 12.00 3.95 8.23
N MET A 124 11.22 3.98 7.15
CA MET A 124 10.09 3.08 6.93
C MET A 124 10.57 1.88 6.11
N GLN A 125 10.22 0.68 6.56
CA GLN A 125 10.51 -0.57 5.87
C GLN A 125 9.22 -1.27 5.50
N SER A 126 9.22 -1.93 4.34
CA SER A 126 8.10 -2.69 3.82
C SER A 126 8.45 -4.18 3.78
N TYR A 127 7.60 -5.00 4.37
CA TYR A 127 7.74 -6.45 4.40
C TYR A 127 6.52 -7.13 3.76
N GLN A 128 6.76 -8.14 2.93
CA GLN A 128 5.70 -8.97 2.36
C GLN A 128 5.29 -10.04 3.38
N ILE A 129 4.12 -9.87 4.00
CA ILE A 129 3.56 -10.80 4.98
C ILE A 129 2.58 -11.79 4.30
N SER A 130 2.50 -13.03 4.80
CA SER A 130 1.58 -14.06 4.32
C SER A 130 0.98 -14.86 5.48
N LEU A 131 -0.26 -14.56 5.87
CA LEU A 131 -0.92 -15.25 6.99
C LEU A 131 -1.67 -16.49 6.48
N GLU A 132 -1.36 -17.66 7.05
CA GLU A 132 -2.06 -18.92 6.74
C GLU A 132 -3.38 -19.04 7.50
N GLN A 133 -4.35 -18.17 7.16
CA GLN A 133 -5.65 -18.16 7.84
C GLN A 133 -6.79 -18.51 6.87
N PRO A 134 -7.41 -19.70 6.98
CA PRO A 134 -8.62 -20.01 6.23
C PRO A 134 -9.79 -19.20 6.79
N LEU A 135 -10.24 -18.19 6.05
CA LEU A 135 -11.45 -17.45 6.36
C LEU A 135 -12.60 -17.90 5.47
N ALA A 136 -13.82 -17.90 6.01
CA ALA A 136 -15.01 -18.01 5.18
C ALA A 136 -15.11 -16.77 4.26
N VAL A 137 -15.86 -16.87 3.16
CA VAL A 137 -16.13 -15.71 2.33
C VAL A 137 -16.88 -14.66 3.15
N GLY A 138 -16.30 -13.46 3.27
CA GLY A 138 -16.84 -12.40 4.11
C GLY A 138 -16.00 -11.13 4.05
N ALA A 139 -16.46 -10.11 4.77
CA ALA A 139 -15.73 -8.87 4.98
C ALA A 139 -15.23 -8.83 6.42
N TYR A 140 -13.93 -8.62 6.58
CA TYR A 140 -13.24 -8.63 7.87
C TYR A 140 -12.35 -7.40 7.98
N GLN A 141 -11.98 -7.07 9.21
CA GLN A 141 -10.95 -6.08 9.50
C GLN A 141 -9.67 -6.80 9.91
N LEU A 142 -8.53 -6.43 9.32
CA LEU A 142 -7.21 -6.89 9.73
C LEU A 142 -6.61 -5.79 10.61
N VAL A 143 -6.10 -6.13 11.78
CA VAL A 143 -5.48 -5.18 12.70
C VAL A 143 -4.10 -5.69 13.09
N ILE A 144 -3.11 -4.80 13.09
CA ILE A 144 -1.75 -5.08 13.59
C ILE A 144 -1.52 -4.28 14.87
N LEU A 145 -1.01 -4.94 15.91
CA LEU A 145 -0.80 -4.40 17.24
C LEU A 145 0.63 -4.67 17.70
N ASP A 146 1.15 -3.75 18.51
CA ASP A 146 2.36 -3.99 19.31
C ASP A 146 2.01 -4.76 20.60
N GLN A 147 2.96 -5.53 21.13
CA GLN A 147 2.75 -6.30 22.35
C GLN A 147 2.43 -5.40 23.55
N GLY A 148 1.25 -5.61 24.14
CA GLY A 148 0.80 -4.85 25.30
C GLY A 148 0.23 -3.46 24.97
N SER A 149 0.10 -3.12 23.69
CA SER A 149 -0.64 -1.94 23.22
C SER A 149 -2.05 -2.32 22.76
N GLU A 150 -3.04 -1.51 23.12
CA GLU A 150 -4.39 -1.59 22.53
C GLU A 150 -4.53 -0.67 21.30
N GLU A 151 -3.56 0.23 21.06
CA GLU A 151 -3.54 1.12 19.91
C GLU A 151 -2.95 0.39 18.69
N PRO A 152 -3.69 0.30 17.57
CA PRO A 152 -3.23 -0.40 16.38
C PRO A 152 -2.12 0.37 15.68
N LEU A 153 -1.12 -0.38 15.22
CA LEU A 153 -0.10 0.11 14.29
C LEU A 153 -0.69 0.31 12.88
N GLY A 154 -1.71 -0.49 12.53
CA GLY A 154 -2.47 -0.39 11.28
C GLY A 154 -3.77 -1.20 11.32
N GLU A 155 -4.81 -0.73 10.63
CA GLU A 155 -6.10 -1.40 10.48
C GLU A 155 -6.78 -1.16 9.13
#